data_AF-B6Y6E1-F1
#
_entry.id   AF-B6Y6E1-F1
#
_cell.length_a   1.000
_cell.length_b   1.000
_cell.length_c   1.000
_cell.angle_alpha   90.00
_cell.angle_beta   90.00
_cell.angle_gamma   90.00
#
_symmetry.space_group_name_H-M   'P 1'
#
loop_
_entity.id
_entity.type
_entity.pdbx_description
1 polymer ?
#
loop_
_entity_poly.entity_id
_entity_poly.type
_entity_poly.pdbx_seq_one_letter_code
_entity_poly.pdbx_strand_id
1 'polypeptide(L)' 'MKSIPLGTSYAVWTGIGSIGAAIIGIMFFNDPVNFGRLFSLALVVLGIIGLKVFSN' A
#
# COMPACT_ATOMS: atom_id res chain seq x y z
N MET A 1 16.84 -16.71 12.26
CA MET A 1 16.32 -15.88 11.16
C MET A 1 14.96 -15.36 11.59
N LYS A 2 14.74 -14.04 11.65
CA LYS A 2 13.47 -13.48 12.09
C LYS A 2 12.52 -13.51 10.87
N SER A 3 11.78 -14.59 10.72
CA SER A 3 10.84 -14.75 9.61
C SER A 3 9.69 -13.77 9.78
N ILE A 4 9.59 -12.80 8.87
CA ILE A 4 8.39 -11.98 8.75
C ILE A 4 7.28 -12.91 8.27
N PRO A 5 6.08 -12.89 8.89
CA PRO A 5 4.95 -13.67 8.41
C PRO A 5 4.75 -13.43 6.91
N LEU A 6 4.59 -14.50 6.13
CA LEU A 6 4.44 -14.41 4.67
C LEU A 6 3.34 -13.41 4.27
N GLY A 7 2.22 -13.39 5.02
CA GLY A 7 1.13 -12.44 4.80
C GLY A 7 1.56 -10.98 4.93
N THR A 8 2.36 -10.63 5.94
CA THR A 8 2.89 -9.27 6.12
C THR A 8 3.88 -8.91 5.02
N SER A 9 4.74 -9.85 4.61
CA SER A 9 5.70 -9.63 3.52
C SER A 9 5.02 -9.33 2.18
N TYR A 10 4.01 -10.12 1.82
CA TYR A 10 3.21 -9.88 0.59
C TYR A 10 2.45 -8.56 0.67
N ALA A 11 1.83 -8.26 1.81
CA ALA A 11 1.07 -7.04 2.01
C ALA A 11 1.97 -5.79 1.84
N VAL A 12 3.18 -5.81 2.41
CA VAL A 12 4.16 -4.71 2.26
C VAL A 12 4.62 -4.57 0.81
N TRP A 13 4.95 -5.67 0.13
CA TRP A 13 5.37 -5.62 -1.27
C TRP A 13 4.28 -5.04 -2.19
N THR A 14 3.04 -5.49 -2.04
CA THR A 14 1.90 -4.95 -2.78
C THR A 14 1.68 -3.46 -2.47
N GLY A 15 1.76 -3.07 -1.19
CA GLY A 15 1.61 -1.67 -0.78
C GLY A 15 2.62 -0.74 -1.42
N ILE A 16 3.90 -1.13 -1.46
CA ILE A 16 4.97 -0.36 -2.10
C ILE A 16 4.67 -0.20 -3.61
N GLY A 17 4.27 -1.28 -4.28
CA GLY A 17 3.89 -1.23 -5.70
C GLY A 17 2.70 -0.32 -5.97
N SER A 18 1.64 -0.41 -5.16
CA SER A 18 0.44 0.43 -5.32
C SER A 18 0.72 1.91 -5.10
N ILE A 19 1.49 2.26 -4.07
CA ILE A 19 1.88 3.65 -3.79
C ILE A 19 2.79 4.18 -4.90
N GLY A 20 3.80 3.40 -5.32
CA GLY A 20 4.71 3.79 -6.39
C GLY A 20 3.98 4.03 -7.71
N ALA A 21 3.07 3.12 -8.10
CA ALA A 21 2.24 3.29 -9.28
C ALA A 21 1.33 4.53 -9.19
N ALA A 22 0.78 4.83 -8.00
CA ALA A 22 -0.02 6.02 -7.80
C ALA A 22 0.79 7.31 -7.95
N ILE A 23 1.97 7.39 -7.35
CA ILE A 23 2.86 8.55 -7.45
C ILE A 23 3.32 8.76 -8.89
N ILE A 24 3.73 7.69 -9.58
CA ILE A 24 4.16 7.76 -10.98
C ILE A 24 2.99 8.20 -11.87
N GLY A 25 1.79 7.66 -11.68
CA GLY A 25 0.59 8.08 -12.41
C GLY A 25 0.31 9.59 -12.26
N ILE A 26 0.40 10.10 -11.03
CA ILE A 26 0.16 11.52 -10.76
C ILE A 26 1.25 12.40 -11.38
N MET A 27 2.54 12.02 -11.23
CA MET A 27 3.67 12.85 -11.64
C MET A 27 3.95 12.81 -13.15
N PHE A 28 3.87 11.63 -13.78
CA PHE A 28 4.21 11.44 -15.19
C PHE A 28 2.98 11.46 -16.11
N PHE A 29 1.84 10.95 -15.66
CA PHE A 29 0.63 10.85 -16.49
C PHE A 29 -0.39 11.96 -16.19
N ASN A 30 -0.10 12.88 -15.25
CA ASN A 30 -1.04 13.92 -14.79
C ASN A 30 -2.42 13.35 -14.44
N ASP A 31 -2.44 12.13 -13.88
CA ASP A 31 -3.68 11.51 -13.44
C ASP A 31 -4.40 12.42 -12.44
N PRO A 32 -5.72 12.64 -12.60
CA PRO A 32 -6.47 13.42 -11.64
C PRO A 32 -6.41 12.74 -10.27
N VAL A 33 -5.92 13.50 -9.28
CA VAL A 33 -5.89 13.07 -7.88
C VAL A 33 -7.30 13.10 -7.35
N ASN A 34 -8.01 11.98 -7.53
CA ASN A 34 -9.37 11.85 -7.03
C ASN A 34 -9.34 11.48 -5.53
N PHE A 35 -10.17 12.17 -4.73
CA PHE A 35 -10.30 11.92 -3.30
C PHE A 35 -10.64 10.45 -3.01
N GLY A 36 -11.47 9.83 -3.86
CA GLY A 36 -11.81 8.40 -3.75
C GLY A 36 -10.61 7.46 -3.98
N ARG A 37 -9.69 7.82 -4.89
CA ARG A 37 -8.46 7.04 -5.15
C ARG A 37 -7.51 7.12 -3.95
N LEU A 38 -7.35 8.31 -3.38
CA LEU A 38 -6.50 8.53 -2.22
C LEU A 38 -7.07 7.83 -0.96
N PHE A 39 -8.39 7.88 -0.78
CA PHE A 39 -9.07 7.16 0.31
C PHE A 39 -8.89 5.64 0.19
N SER A 40 -9.07 5.06 -1.00
CA SER A 40 -8.83 3.64 -1.23
C SER A 40 -7.37 3.23 -0.98
N LEU A 41 -6.41 4.06 -1.42
CA LEU A 41 -4.99 3.86 -1.11
C LEU A 41 -4.72 3.89 0.39
N ALA A 42 -5.32 4.83 1.12
CA ALA A 42 -5.21 4.90 2.57
C ALA A 42 -5.79 3.65 3.26
N LEU A 43 -6.92 3.11 2.78
CA LEU A 43 -7.49 1.85 3.28
C LEU A 43 -6.55 0.66 3.07
N VAL A 44 -5.93 0.55 1.89
CA VAL A 44 -4.95 -0.52 1.62
C VAL A 44 -3.77 -0.42 2.59
N VAL A 45 -3.23 0.78 2.78
CA VAL A 45 -2.11 1.02 3.72
C VAL A 45 -2.52 0.69 5.15
N LEU A 46 -3.70 1.11 5.59
CA LEU A 46 -4.26 0.77 6.91
C LEU A 46 -4.41 -0.74 7.10
N GLY A 47 -4.86 -1.46 6.07
CA GLY A 47 -4.95 -2.93 6.08
C GLY A 47 -3.60 -3.60 6.25
N ILE A 48 -2.57 -3.11 5.55
CA ILE A 48 -1.18 -3.63 5.66
C ILE A 48 -0.62 -3.38 7.08
N ILE A 49 -0.84 -2.17 7.62
CA ILE A 49 -0.42 -1.83 8.98
C ILE A 49 -1.17 -2.69 9.99
N GLY A 50 -2.48 -2.88 9.82
CA GLY A 50 -3.29 -3.78 10.65
C GLY A 50 -2.75 -5.20 10.64
N LEU A 51 -2.47 -5.77 9.47
CA LEU A 51 -1.85 -7.10 9.36
C LEU A 51 -0.50 -7.15 10.08
N LYS A 52 0.33 -6.11 10.00
CA LYS A 52 1.61 -6.07 10.73
C LYS A 52 1.41 -6.00 12.25
N VAL A 53 0.41 -5.26 12.73
CA VAL A 53 0.13 -5.07 14.16
C VAL A 53 -0.52 -6.31 14.78
N PHE A 54 -1.47 -6.94 14.07
CA PHE A 54 -2.21 -8.12 14.55
C PHE A 54 -1.52 -9.46 14.26
N SER A 55 -0.56 -9.50 13.31
CA SER A 55 0.21 -10.73 13.01
C SER A 55 1.46 -10.90 13.89
N ASN A 56 1.55 -10.18 15.01
CA ASN A 56 2.57 -10.35 16.05
C ASN A 56 2.00 -11.19 17.20
#